data_AF-A0A3D9E7M3-F1
#
_entry.id   AF-A0A3D9E7M3-F1
#
_cell.length_a   1.000
_cell.length_b   1.000
_cell.length_c   1.000
_cell.angle_alpha   90.00
_cell.angle_beta   90.00
_cell.angle_gamma   90.00
#
_symmetry.space_group_name_H-M   'P 1'
#
loop_
_entity.id
_entity.type
_entity.pdbx_description
1 polymer ?
#
loop_
_entity_poly.entity_id
_entity_poly.type
_entity_poly.pdbx_seq_one_letter_code
_entity_poly.pdbx_strand_id
1 'polypeptide(L)'
;MIASLIAAFNLLLSTAELALTPGGGAPLLAVVLAAAVVLTAVIVLVVAPALVAATPPPSARPIDPSASLPQSDPDAAGHPRPRAPGLVTRVA
;
A
#
# COMPACT_ATOMS: atom_id res chain seq x y z
N MET A 1 10.18 1.07 7.58
CA MET A 1 9.69 -0.28 7.24
C MET A 1 10.22 -0.76 5.88
N ILE A 2 9.90 -0.08 4.76
CA ILE A 2 10.30 -0.53 3.41
C ILE A 2 11.83 -0.69 3.27
N ALA A 3 12.62 0.30 3.68
CA ALA A 3 14.09 0.22 3.61
C ALA A 3 14.66 -0.96 4.42
N SER A 4 14.09 -1.23 5.60
CA SER A 4 14.49 -2.35 6.45
C SER A 4 14.15 -3.71 5.82
N LEU A 5 12.99 -3.81 5.17
CA LEU A 5 12.58 -5.02 4.45
C LEU A 5 13.52 -5.30 3.26
N ILE A 6 13.84 -4.27 2.48
CA ILE A 6 14.80 -4.36 1.38
C ILE A 6 16.18 -4.80 1.91
N ALA A 7 16.65 -4.21 3.00
CA ALA A 7 17.92 -4.59 3.62
C ALA A 7 17.91 -6.07 4.07
N ALA A 8 16.81 -6.55 4.66
CA ALA A 8 16.67 -7.94 5.08
C ALA A 8 16.70 -8.92 3.89
N PHE A 9 16.01 -8.58 2.79
CA PHE A 9 16.07 -9.39 1.56
C PHE A 9 17.46 -9.38 0.93
N ASN A 10 18.12 -8.23 0.87
CA ASN A 10 19.49 -8.14 0.34
C ASN A 10 20.49 -8.93 1.19
N LEU A 11 20.35 -8.90 2.52
CA LEU A 11 21.17 -9.71 3.42
C LEU A 11 20.92 -11.22 3.21
N LEU A 12 19.66 -11.63 3.07
CA LEU A 12 19.30 -13.01 2.79
C LEU A 12 19.86 -13.47 1.44
N LEU A 13 19.77 -12.62 0.41
CA LEU A 13 20.31 -12.90 -0.91
C LEU A 13 21.84 -13.01 -0.89
N SER A 14 22.52 -12.05 -0.28
CA SER A 14 23.99 -12.05 -0.18
C SER A 14 24.52 -13.26 0.61
N THR A 15 23.83 -13.66 1.68
CA THR A 15 24.19 -14.87 2.43
C THR A 15 23.89 -16.15 1.65
N ALA A 16 22.82 -16.19 0.84
CA ALA A 16 22.53 -17.28 -0.07
C ALA A 16 23.60 -17.42 -1.16
N GLU A 17 24.01 -16.30 -1.78
CA GLU A 17 25.11 -16.27 -2.75
C GLU A 17 26.39 -16.84 -2.14
N LEU A 18 26.75 -16.40 -0.93
CA LEU A 18 27.91 -16.92 -0.22
C LEU A 18 27.79 -18.43 0.05
N ALA A 19 26.62 -18.91 0.48
CA ALA A 19 26.38 -20.32 0.75
C ALA A 19 26.46 -21.21 -0.52
N LEU A 20 26.24 -20.64 -1.70
CA LEU A 20 26.29 -21.35 -2.99
C LEU A 20 27.67 -21.28 -3.66
N THR A 21 28.63 -20.53 -3.09
CA THR A 21 30.01 -20.51 -3.59
C THR A 21 30.72 -21.85 -3.34
N PRO A 22 31.75 -22.21 -4.12
CA PRO A 22 32.59 -23.37 -3.83
C PRO A 22 33.21 -23.26 -2.42
N GLY A 23 32.90 -24.22 -1.55
CA GLY A 23 33.29 -24.18 -0.13
C GLY A 23 32.16 -23.73 0.81
N GLY A 24 31.07 -23.19 0.28
CA GLY A 24 29.80 -23.00 0.96
C GLY A 24 29.16 -24.36 1.26
N GLY A 25 29.34 -24.84 2.49
CA GLY A 25 28.84 -26.14 2.93
C GLY A 25 27.39 -26.11 3.39
N ALA A 26 26.84 -27.30 3.65
CA ALA A 26 25.52 -27.52 4.24
C ALA A 26 25.19 -26.63 5.47
N PRO A 27 26.15 -26.28 6.38
CA PRO A 27 25.86 -25.41 7.51
C PRO A 27 25.43 -23.99 7.10
N LEU A 28 26.08 -23.40 6.09
CA LEU A 28 25.72 -22.07 5.60
C LEU A 28 24.34 -22.10 4.92
N LEU A 29 24.04 -23.15 4.15
CA LEU A 29 22.71 -23.34 3.59
C LEU A 29 21.64 -23.47 4.67
N ALA A 30 21.92 -24.18 5.77
CA ALA A 30 20.99 -24.29 6.88
C ALA A 30 20.70 -22.92 7.53
N VAL A 31 21.71 -22.06 7.67
CA VAL A 31 21.55 -20.68 8.17
C VAL A 31 20.69 -19.85 7.21
N VAL A 32 20.94 -19.94 5.90
CA VAL A 32 20.16 -19.22 4.88
C VAL A 32 18.69 -19.65 4.92
N LEU A 33 18.42 -20.96 4.99
CA LEU A 33 17.06 -21.49 5.09
C LEU A 33 16.38 -21.04 6.39
N ALA A 34 17.08 -21.09 7.53
CA ALA A 34 16.54 -20.62 8.80
C ALA A 34 16.21 -19.12 8.74
N ALA A 35 17.09 -18.30 8.17
CA ALA A 35 16.86 -16.87 7.98
C ALA A 35 15.65 -16.61 7.06
N ALA A 36 15.50 -17.38 5.99
CA ALA A 36 14.33 -17.30 5.09
C ALA A 36 13.03 -17.62 5.82
N VAL A 37 13.01 -18.64 6.68
CA VAL A 37 11.84 -19.00 7.50
C VAL A 37 11.49 -17.88 8.46
N VAL A 38 12.48 -17.32 9.17
CA VAL A 38 12.26 -16.20 10.10
C VAL A 38 11.72 -14.97 9.35
N LEU A 39 12.30 -14.62 8.21
CA LEU A 39 11.84 -13.48 7.41
C LEU A 39 10.40 -13.69 6.93
N THR A 40 10.07 -14.90 6.49
CA THR A 40 8.70 -15.27 6.09
C THR A 40 7.73 -15.14 7.26
N ALA A 41 8.10 -15.62 8.44
CA ALA A 41 7.28 -15.49 9.65
C ALA A 41 7.04 -14.02 10.03
N VAL A 42 8.07 -13.17 9.94
CA VAL A 42 7.93 -11.72 10.18
C VAL A 42 6.97 -11.09 9.16
N ILE A 43 7.08 -11.45 7.88
CA ILE A 43 6.18 -10.94 6.84
C ILE A 43 4.74 -11.33 7.13
N VAL A 44 4.49 -12.60 7.42
CA VAL A 44 3.12 -13.13 7.62
C VAL A 44 2.50 -12.63 8.93
N LEU A 45 3.27 -12.61 10.02
CA LEU A 45 2.73 -12.32 11.35
C LEU A 45 2.73 -10.84 11.71
N VAL A 46 3.57 -10.02 11.04
CA VAL A 46 3.73 -8.60 11.41
C VAL A 46 3.43 -7.70 10.22
N VAL A 47 4.12 -7.88 9.08
CA VAL A 47 4.04 -6.93 7.96
C VAL A 47 2.67 -7.00 7.29
N ALA A 48 2.19 -8.18 6.93
CA ALA A 48 0.90 -8.33 6.25
C ALA A 48 -0.28 -7.83 7.10
N PRO A 49 -0.40 -8.17 8.40
CA PRO A 49 -1.44 -7.61 9.26
C PRO A 49 -1.35 -6.09 9.40
N ALA A 50 -0.13 -5.53 9.52
CA ALA A 50 0.04 -4.07 9.59
C ALA A 50 -0.40 -3.37 8.30
N LEU A 51 -0.13 -3.96 7.14
CA LEU A 51 -0.60 -3.44 5.85
C LEU A 51 -2.12 -3.51 5.72
N VAL A 52 -2.74 -4.61 6.14
CA VAL A 52 -4.20 -4.76 6.14
C VAL A 52 -4.85 -3.79 7.12
N ALA A 53 -4.31 -3.64 8.33
CA ALA A 53 -4.82 -2.70 9.33
C ALA A 53 -4.72 -1.23 8.89
N ALA A 54 -3.78 -0.91 8.00
CA ALA A 54 -3.66 0.41 7.40
C ALA A 54 -4.72 0.67 6.31
N THR A 55 -5.44 -0.35 5.84
CA THR A 55 -6.54 -0.15 4.90
C THR A 55 -7.81 0.29 5.63
N PRO A 56 -8.54 1.30 5.11
CA PRO A 56 -9.85 1.64 5.65
C PRO A 56 -10.76 0.41 5.62
N PRO A 57 -11.58 0.16 6.67
CA PRO A 57 -12.53 -0.92 6.63
C PRO A 57 -13.49 -0.72 5.44
N PRO A 58 -13.88 -1.80 4.74
CA PRO A 58 -14.88 -1.69 3.69
C PRO A 58 -16.15 -1.05 4.24
N SER A 59 -16.81 -0.21 3.45
CA SER A 59 -18.07 0.40 3.87
C SER A 59 -19.08 -0.69 4.19
N ALA A 60 -19.64 -0.67 5.41
CA ALA A 60 -20.64 -1.65 5.84
C ALA A 60 -21.93 -1.62 4.98
N ARG A 61 -22.12 -0.53 4.21
CA ARG A 61 -23.22 -0.39 3.26
C ARG A 61 -22.70 -0.70 1.85
N PRO A 62 -23.33 -1.63 1.12
CA PRO A 62 -23.14 -1.74 -0.32
C PRO A 62 -23.47 -0.39 -0.96
N ILE A 63 -22.48 0.22 -1.60
CA ILE A 63 -22.71 1.40 -2.45
C ILE A 63 -23.30 0.85 -3.73
N ASP A 64 -24.61 0.98 -3.90
CA ASP A 64 -25.25 0.80 -5.19
C ASP A 64 -24.85 2.00 -6.06
N PRO A 65 -24.06 1.82 -7.14
CA PRO A 65 -23.65 2.93 -8.01
C PRO A 65 -24.83 3.61 -8.68
N SER A 66 -25.99 2.94 -8.75
CA SER A 66 -27.22 3.46 -9.32
C SER A 66 -28.15 4.10 -8.28
N ALA A 67 -27.84 4.01 -6.98
CA ALA A 67 -28.63 4.65 -5.96
C ALA A 67 -28.46 6.18 -6.02
N SER A 68 -29.59 6.89 -6.07
CA SER A 68 -29.59 8.34 -5.99
C SER A 68 -29.02 8.79 -4.65
N LEU A 69 -28.03 9.66 -4.71
CA LEU A 69 -27.53 10.33 -3.52
C LEU A 69 -28.46 11.51 -3.21
N PRO A 70 -28.82 11.75 -1.94
CA PRO A 70 -29.54 12.95 -1.54
C PRO A 70 -28.56 14.13 -1.59
N GLN A 71 -28.24 14.56 -2.81
CA GLN A 71 -27.48 15.76 -3.09
C GLN A 71 -28.45 16.84 -3.53
N SER A 72 -28.23 18.06 -3.04
CA SER A 72 -28.99 19.22 -3.50
C SER A 72 -28.78 19.41 -5.00
N ASP A 73 -29.87 19.62 -5.74
CA ASP A 73 -29.78 20.05 -7.13
C ASP A 73 -29.17 21.46 -7.17
N PRO A 74 -27.95 21.65 -7.69
CA PRO A 74 -27.29 22.95 -7.74
C PRO A 74 -28.08 23.96 -8.57
N ASP A 75 -28.96 23.50 -9.46
CA ASP A 75 -29.78 24.33 -10.33
C ASP A 75 -31.19 24.62 -9.77
N ALA A 76 -31.55 24.01 -8.63
CA ALA A 76 -32.85 24.20 -8.00
C ALA A 76 -33.15 25.68 -7.70
N ALA A 77 -34.41 26.08 -7.89
CA ALA A 77 -34.86 27.42 -7.61
C ALA A 77 -34.58 27.80 -6.13
N GLY A 78 -34.04 28.99 -5.91
CA GLY A 78 -33.68 29.47 -4.57
C GLY A 78 -32.31 29.03 -4.06
N HIS A 79 -31.57 28.18 -4.78
CA HIS A 79 -30.18 27.89 -4.45
C HIS A 79 -29.29 29.09 -4.87
N PRO A 80 -28.39 29.57 -3.98
CA PRO A 80 -27.40 30.56 -4.37
C PRO A 80 -26.66 30.03 -5.59
N ARG A 81 -26.63 30.82 -6.66
CA ARG A 81 -25.82 30.53 -7.85
C ARG A 81 -24.57 31.40 -7.75
N PRO A 82 -23.44 30.92 -7.18
CA PRO A 82 -22.17 31.57 -7.42
C PRO A 82 -21.90 31.42 -8.93
N ARG A 83 -22.34 32.39 -9.72
CA ARG A 83 -21.82 32.55 -11.07
C ARG A 83 -20.32 32.76 -10.88
N ALA A 84 -19.50 32.06 -11.66
CA ALA A 84 -18.04 32.20 -11.67
C ALA A 84 -17.62 33.68 -11.50
N PRO A 85 -16.45 33.96 -10.86
CA PRO A 85 -15.99 35.32 -10.62
C PRO A 85 -16.25 36.21 -11.83
N GLY A 86 -17.00 37.30 -11.65
CA GLY A 86 -17.53 38.18 -12.71
C GLY A 86 -16.47 39.01 -13.43
N LEU A 87 -15.29 38.46 -13.68
CA LEU A 87 -14.20 39.11 -14.41
C LEU A 87 -14.13 38.53 -15.82
N VAL A 88 -14.78 39.23 -16.74
CA VAL A 88 -14.42 39.14 -18.16
C VAL A 88 -13.06 39.81 -18.31
N THR A 89 -11.98 39.03 -18.42
CA THR A 89 -10.69 39.58 -18.86
C THR A 89 -10.83 39.96 -20.33
N ARG A 90 -10.93 41.26 -20.60
CA ARG A 90 -10.81 41.81 -21.95
C ARG A 90 -9.35 41.64 -22.36
N VAL A 91 -9.07 40.70 -23.26
CA VAL A 91 -7.77 40.66 -23.94
C VAL A 91 -7.76 41.84 -24.91
N ALA A 92 -6.85 42.78 -24.66
CA ALA A 92 -6.45 43.82 -25.60
C ALA A 92 -5.30 43.30 -26.46
#